data_AF-A0A218WFS6-F1
#
_entry.id   AF-A0A218WFS6-F1
#
_cell.length_a   1.000
_cell.length_b   1.000
_cell.length_c   1.000
_cell.angle_alpha   90.00
_cell.angle_beta   90.00
_cell.angle_gamma   90.00
#
_symmetry.space_group_name_H-M   'P 1'
#
loop_
_entity.id
_entity.type
_entity.pdbx_description
1 polymer ?
#
loop_
_entity_poly.entity_id
_entity_poly.type
_entity_poly.pdbx_seq_one_letter_code
_entity_poly.pdbx_strand_id
1 'polypeptide(L)'
;MLVGRWTSDTRSILEIMLGEVKGRLQEKGMYLKVSREVEEALIRVGFHQSYGARALQRAIKRQVEDQLADAILHGTIKEGEYALLFLDSNGHMKIDSSNHTEIFFFWQLTRRRLN
;
A
#
# COMPACT_ATOMS: atom_id res chain seq x y z
N MET A 1 11.89 9.70 26.53
CA MET A 1 10.67 9.38 25.75
C MET A 1 10.72 10.14 24.42
N LEU A 2 11.19 9.52 23.33
CA LEU A 2 11.21 10.13 21.99
C LEU A 2 10.53 9.25 20.93
N VAL A 3 9.93 8.13 21.29
CA VAL A 3 9.46 7.13 20.31
C VAL A 3 8.17 7.56 19.58
N GLY A 4 7.42 8.52 20.12
CA GLY A 4 6.07 8.87 19.63
C GLY A 4 5.98 9.90 18.50
N ARG A 5 6.98 10.76 18.29
CA ARG A 5 6.89 11.86 17.30
C ARG A 5 7.38 11.47 15.90
N TRP A 6 8.26 10.48 15.78
CA TRP A 6 8.89 10.12 14.50
C TRP A 6 8.11 9.10 13.67
N THR A 7 7.26 8.30 14.33
CA THR A 7 6.39 7.33 13.66
C THR A 7 5.28 8.01 12.86
N SER A 8 4.79 9.18 13.30
CA SER A 8 3.85 9.99 12.52
C SER A 8 4.49 10.53 11.24
N ASP A 9 5.70 11.07 11.33
CA ASP A 9 6.39 11.64 10.17
C ASP A 9 6.73 10.57 9.14
N THR A 10 7.14 9.38 9.61
CA THR A 10 7.41 8.22 8.75
C THR A 10 6.14 7.72 8.06
N ARG A 11 4.99 7.73 8.75
CA ARG A 11 3.71 7.38 8.16
C ARG A 11 3.30 8.36 7.06
N SER A 12 3.46 9.67 7.28
CA SER A 12 3.17 10.67 6.24
C SER A 12 4.07 10.49 5.00
N ILE A 13 5.35 10.17 5.19
CA ILE A 13 6.25 9.86 4.06
C ILE A 13 5.79 8.59 3.34
N LEU A 14 5.41 7.53 4.08
CA LEU A 14 4.86 6.31 3.50
C LEU A 14 3.60 6.60 2.67
N GLU A 15 2.67 7.40 3.20
CA GLU A 15 1.44 7.78 2.48
C GLU A 15 1.74 8.50 1.17
N ILE A 16 2.70 9.44 1.16
CA ILE A 16 3.14 10.14 -0.06
C ILE A 16 3.70 9.13 -1.07
N MET A 17 4.63 8.27 -0.65
CA MET A 17 5.27 7.29 -1.53
C MET A 17 4.27 6.26 -2.08
N LEU A 18 3.36 5.75 -1.23
CA LEU A 18 2.28 4.88 -1.68
C LEU A 18 1.30 5.62 -2.61
N GLY A 19 1.10 6.92 -2.41
CA GLY A 19 0.34 7.79 -3.30
C GLY A 19 0.94 7.82 -4.71
N GLU A 20 2.26 7.93 -4.84
CA GLU A 20 2.95 7.88 -6.13
C GLU A 20 2.76 6.52 -6.82
N VAL A 21 2.87 5.41 -6.08
CA VAL A 21 2.63 4.05 -6.60
C VAL A 21 1.18 3.91 -7.07
N LYS A 22 0.22 4.37 -6.24
CA LYS A 22 -1.21 4.38 -6.59
C LYS A 22 -1.47 5.18 -7.87
N GLY A 23 -0.86 6.36 -8.01
CA GLY A 23 -1.00 7.20 -9.21
C GLY A 23 -0.54 6.48 -10.48
N ARG A 24 0.66 5.87 -10.46
CA ARG A 24 1.17 5.12 -11.62
C ARG A 24 0.31 3.89 -11.96
N LEU A 25 -0.29 3.27 -10.96
CA LEU A 25 -1.19 2.14 -11.18
C LEU A 25 -2.54 2.60 -11.78
N GLN A 26 -3.05 3.75 -11.32
CA GLN A 26 -4.25 4.39 -11.83
C GLN A 26 -4.13 4.83 -13.29
N GLU A 27 -2.95 5.32 -13.71
CA GLU A 27 -2.66 5.62 -15.12
C GLU A 27 -2.79 4.39 -16.04
N LYS A 28 -2.67 3.18 -15.47
CA LYS A 28 -2.87 1.90 -16.15
C LYS A 28 -4.26 1.31 -15.93
N GLY A 29 -5.19 2.11 -15.41
CA GLY A 29 -6.58 1.72 -15.11
C GLY A 29 -6.70 0.71 -13.96
N MET A 30 -5.67 0.54 -13.13
CA MET A 30 -5.67 -0.38 -11.99
C MET A 30 -5.60 0.40 -10.67
N TYR A 31 -6.07 -0.19 -9.57
CA TYR A 31 -6.14 0.51 -8.28
C TYR A 31 -5.40 -0.26 -7.19
N LEU A 32 -4.65 0.44 -6.33
CA LEU A 32 -3.93 -0.18 -5.22
C LEU A 32 -4.61 0.13 -3.89
N LYS A 33 -4.91 -0.93 -3.15
CA LYS A 33 -5.22 -0.89 -1.73
C LYS A 33 -4.13 -1.57 -0.94
N VAL A 34 -3.73 -0.94 0.15
CA VAL A 34 -2.75 -1.47 1.08
C VAL A 34 -3.46 -1.70 2.40
N SER A 35 -3.32 -2.90 2.95
CA SER A 35 -3.85 -3.23 4.28
C SER A 35 -3.04 -2.50 5.37
N ARG A 36 -3.67 -2.28 6.52
CA ARG A 36 -3.04 -1.57 7.63
C ARG A 36 -1.83 -2.34 8.15
N GLU A 37 -1.88 -3.66 8.16
CA GLU A 37 -0.83 -4.56 8.60
C GLU A 37 0.43 -4.40 7.73
N VAL A 38 0.24 -4.22 6.42
CA VAL A 38 1.34 -3.93 5.49
C VAL A 38 1.93 -2.55 5.73
N GLU A 39 1.10 -1.52 5.94
CA GLU A 39 1.60 -0.18 6.26
C GLU A 39 2.44 -0.18 7.54
N GLU A 40 1.97 -0.88 8.58
CA GLU A 40 2.70 -1.03 9.83
C GLU A 40 4.01 -1.82 9.63
N ALA A 41 4.01 -2.86 8.78
CA ALA A 41 5.23 -3.59 8.43
C ALA A 41 6.24 -2.72 7.69
N LEU A 42 5.80 -1.91 6.72
CA LEU A 42 6.66 -0.99 5.97
C LEU A 42 7.26 0.08 6.89
N ILE A 43 6.47 0.63 7.83
CA ILE A 43 6.98 1.57 8.84
C ILE A 43 8.05 0.89 9.70
N ARG A 44 7.81 -0.35 10.18
CA ARG A 44 8.80 -1.09 10.99
C ARG A 44 10.11 -1.32 10.23
N VAL A 45 10.05 -1.70 8.96
CA VAL A 45 11.24 -1.95 8.11
C VAL A 45 11.95 -0.65 7.73
N GLY A 46 11.19 0.41 7.44
CA GLY A 46 11.71 1.73 7.08
C GLY A 46 12.33 2.49 8.25
N PHE A 47 11.99 2.12 9.49
CA PHE A 47 12.51 2.71 10.71
C PHE A 47 13.91 2.18 11.05
N HIS A 48 14.90 2.51 10.21
CA HIS A 48 16.31 2.39 10.57
C HIS A 48 16.85 3.78 10.87
N GLN A 49 17.11 4.07 12.16
CA GLN A 49 17.62 5.39 12.62
C GLN A 49 18.85 5.88 11.82
N SER A 50 19.65 4.95 11.30
CA SER A 50 20.87 5.25 10.54
C SER A 50 20.64 5.59 9.05
N TYR A 51 19.50 5.20 8.45
CA TYR A 51 19.30 5.25 6.99
C TYR A 51 18.15 6.14 6.52
N GLY A 52 17.29 6.61 7.45
CA GLY A 52 16.19 7.53 7.15
C GLY A 52 15.21 7.02 6.07
N ALA A 53 14.54 7.94 5.38
CA ALA A 53 13.50 7.63 4.38
C ALA A 53 13.98 6.76 3.19
N ARG A 54 15.30 6.64 2.95
CA ARG A 54 15.86 5.77 1.90
C ARG A 54 15.61 4.29 2.18
N ALA A 55 15.60 3.89 3.46
CA ALA A 55 15.26 2.52 3.84
C ALA A 55 13.80 2.21 3.48
N LEU A 56 12.90 3.14 3.80
CA LEU A 56 11.48 3.05 3.47
C LEU A 56 11.26 2.99 1.95
N GLN A 57 11.90 3.88 1.18
CA GLN A 57 11.81 3.89 -0.28
C GLN A 57 12.24 2.54 -0.89
N ARG A 58 13.34 1.95 -0.38
CA ARG A 58 13.80 0.62 -0.82
C ARG A 58 12.82 -0.48 -0.45
N ALA A 59 12.22 -0.41 0.74
CA ALA A 59 11.21 -1.38 1.17
C ALA A 59 9.97 -1.32 0.27
N ILE A 60 9.46 -0.11 -0.02
CA ILE A 60 8.33 0.08 -0.95
C ILE A 60 8.67 -0.49 -2.33
N LYS A 61 9.83 -0.14 -2.89
CA LYS A 61 10.22 -0.66 -4.20
C LYS A 61 10.26 -2.20 -4.21
N ARG A 62 10.95 -2.80 -3.25
CA ARG A 62 11.16 -4.27 -3.21
C ARG A 62 9.94 -5.09 -2.78
N GLN A 63 9.07 -4.53 -1.94
CA GLN A 63 8.00 -5.30 -1.31
C GLN A 63 6.62 -4.94 -1.85
N VAL A 64 6.47 -3.72 -2.42
CA VAL A 64 5.22 -3.25 -3.02
C VAL A 64 5.32 -3.27 -4.53
N GLU A 65 6.30 -2.58 -5.11
CA GLU A 65 6.40 -2.46 -6.58
C GLU A 65 6.73 -3.80 -7.25
N ASP A 66 7.65 -4.58 -6.67
CA ASP A 66 7.99 -5.91 -7.22
C ASP A 66 6.77 -6.87 -7.17
N GLN A 67 6.00 -6.88 -6.07
CA GLN A 67 4.78 -7.68 -5.97
C GLN A 67 3.72 -7.25 -6.99
N LEU A 68 3.57 -5.94 -7.20
CA LEU A 68 2.67 -5.40 -8.22
C LEU A 68 3.11 -5.79 -9.62
N ALA A 69 4.40 -5.70 -9.92
CA ALA A 69 4.94 -6.10 -11.21
C ALA A 69 4.64 -7.58 -11.48
N ASP A 70 4.93 -8.46 -10.53
CA ASP A 70 4.63 -9.90 -10.65
C ASP A 70 3.14 -10.15 -10.86
N ALA A 71 2.27 -9.52 -10.06
CA ALA A 71 0.83 -9.67 -10.17
C ALA A 71 0.26 -9.18 -11.52
N ILE A 72 0.82 -8.12 -12.08
CA ILE A 72 0.45 -7.62 -13.42
C ILE A 72 0.97 -8.59 -14.49
N LEU A 73 2.23 -9.03 -14.40
CA LEU A 73 2.84 -9.95 -15.37
C LEU A 73 2.13 -11.30 -15.44
N HIS A 74 1.66 -11.80 -14.30
CA HIS A 74 0.91 -13.06 -14.21
C HIS A 74 -0.60 -12.90 -14.50
N GLY A 75 -1.08 -11.68 -14.73
CA GLY A 75 -2.50 -11.40 -15.00
C GLY A 75 -3.41 -11.58 -13.78
N THR A 76 -2.84 -11.57 -12.57
CA THR A 76 -3.56 -11.61 -11.30
C THR A 76 -4.44 -10.38 -11.12
N ILE A 77 -3.94 -9.20 -11.53
CA ILE A 77 -4.71 -7.94 -11.54
C ILE A 77 -4.92 -7.52 -12.99
N LYS A 78 -6.13 -7.07 -13.31
CA LYS A 78 -6.49 -6.52 -14.62
C LYS A 78 -6.97 -5.07 -14.51
N GLU A 79 -7.05 -4.42 -15.67
CA GLU A 79 -7.65 -3.10 -15.78
C GLU A 79 -9.07 -3.07 -15.20
N GLY A 80 -9.38 -2.07 -14.38
CA GLY A 80 -10.63 -1.91 -13.65
C GLY A 80 -10.65 -2.56 -12.26
N GLU A 81 -9.62 -3.33 -11.88
CA GLU A 81 -9.59 -4.07 -10.60
C GLU A 81 -8.77 -3.39 -9.50
N TYR A 82 -9.02 -3.82 -8.26
CA TYR A 82 -8.24 -3.44 -7.10
C TYR A 82 -7.23 -4.52 -6.73
N ALA A 83 -5.96 -4.17 -6.78
CA ALA A 83 -4.88 -4.88 -6.13
C ALA A 83 -4.95 -4.65 -4.61
N LEU A 84 -5.28 -5.69 -3.84
CA LEU A 84 -5.20 -5.65 -2.39
C LEU A 84 -3.85 -6.22 -1.95
N LEU A 85 -2.99 -5.39 -1.38
CA LEU A 85 -1.74 -5.80 -0.76
C LEU A 85 -1.94 -6.11 0.72
N PHE A 86 -1.68 -7.36 1.11
CA PHE A 86 -1.87 -7.88 2.46
C PHE A 86 -0.69 -8.75 2.93
N LEU A 87 -0.62 -9.00 4.24
CA LEU A 87 0.32 -9.97 4.80
C LEU A 87 -0.36 -11.34 4.90
N ASP A 88 0.30 -12.38 4.39
CA ASP A 88 -0.14 -13.76 4.59
C ASP A 88 0.16 -14.25 6.02
N SER A 89 -0.23 -15.49 6.32
CA SER A 89 -0.02 -16.11 7.64
C SER A 89 1.46 -16.22 8.03
N ASN A 90 2.37 -16.12 7.06
CA ASN A 90 3.81 -16.19 7.28
C ASN A 90 4.46 -14.79 7.35
N GLY A 91 3.66 -13.72 7.22
CA GLY A 91 4.16 -12.34 7.21
C GLY A 91 4.76 -11.92 5.87
N HIS A 92 4.52 -12.66 4.79
CA HIS A 92 4.93 -12.27 3.44
C HIS A 92 3.87 -11.37 2.79
N MET A 93 4.31 -10.33 2.09
CA MET A 93 3.42 -9.47 1.33
C MET A 93 2.93 -10.20 0.08
N LYS A 94 1.62 -10.21 -0.11
CA LYS A 94 0.95 -10.80 -1.29
C LYS A 94 -0.13 -9.88 -1.81
N ILE A 95 -0.42 -10.06 -3.09
CA ILE A 95 -1.48 -9.36 -3.80
C ILE A 95 -2.62 -10.32 -4.08
N ASP A 96 -3.84 -9.84 -3.82
CA ASP A 96 -5.07 -10.47 -4.28
C ASP A 96 -5.86 -9.52 -5.17
N SER A 97 -6.54 -10.05 -6.19
CA SER A 97 -7.47 -9.26 -7.01
C SER A 97 -8.83 -9.23 -6.33
N SER A 98 -9.12 -8.08 -5.75
CA SER A 98 -10.41 -7.84 -5.11
C SER A 98 -11.34 -7.15 -6.09
N ASN A 99 -12.49 -7.79 -6.36
CA ASN A 99 -13.47 -7.27 -7.30
C ASN A 99 -14.05 -5.92 -6.85
N HIS A 100 -14.19 -5.03 -7.83
CA HIS A 100 -14.62 -3.63 -7.74
C HIS A 100 -15.93 -3.40 -6.94
N THR A 101 -16.81 -4.40 -6.84
CA THR A 101 -18.20 -4.23 -6.42
C THR A 101 -18.37 -3.90 -4.93
N GLU A 102 -17.66 -4.56 -4.02
CA GLU A 102 -17.86 -4.32 -2.58
C GLU A 102 -17.20 -3.02 -2.10
N ILE A 103 -16.10 -2.65 -2.75
CA ILE A 103 -15.30 -1.48 -2.40
C ILE A 103 -15.96 -0.18 -2.86
N PHE A 104 -16.56 -0.18 -4.05
CA PHE A 104 -17.29 0.98 -4.58
C PHE A 104 -18.52 1.29 -3.72
N PHE A 105 -19.26 0.27 -3.28
CA PHE A 105 -20.38 0.42 -2.35
C PHE A 105 -19.93 0.95 -0.98
N PHE A 106 -18.82 0.41 -0.45
CA PHE A 106 -18.27 0.85 0.83
C PHE A 106 -17.79 2.31 0.81
N TRP A 107 -17.21 2.76 -0.30
CA TRP A 107 -16.80 4.16 -0.48
C TRP A 107 -17.96 5.12 -0.76
N GLN A 108 -19.07 4.67 -1.37
CA GLN A 108 -20.28 5.48 -1.47
C GLN A 108 -21.00 5.64 -0.11
N LEU A 109 -21.02 4.59 0.71
CA LEU A 109 -21.71 4.61 2.01
C LEU A 109 -20.98 5.47 3.04
N THR A 110 -19.66 5.50 3.04
CA THR A 110 -18.87 6.29 4.00
C THR A 110 -18.79 7.78 3.67
N ARG A 111 -19.01 8.20 2.41
CA ARG A 111 -19.14 9.62 2.03
C ARG A 111 -20.47 10.27 2.44
N ARG A 112 -21.45 9.50 2.91
CA ARG A 112 -22.78 9.99 3.28
C ARG A 112 -22.97 10.27 4.78
N ARG A 113 -21.86 10.36 5.54
CA ARG A 113 -21.84 10.64 6.99
C ARG A 113 -21.00 11.87 7.36
N LEU A 114 -20.85 12.80 6.42
CA LEU A 114 -20.38 14.16 6.66
C LEU A 114 -21.30 15.13 5.91
N ASN A 115 -22.53 15.22 6.38
CA ASN A 115 -23.41 16.39 6.28
C ASN A 115 -24.30 16.39 7.52
#